data_AF-A0A5N6VP32-F1
#
_entry.id   AF-A0A5N6VP32-F1
#
_cell.length_a   1.000
_cell.length_b   1.000
_cell.length_c   1.000
_cell.angle_alpha   90.00
_cell.angle_beta   90.00
_cell.angle_gamma   90.00
#
_symmetry.space_group_name_H-M   'P 1'
#
loop_
_entity.id
_entity.type
_entity.pdbx_description
1 polymer ?
#
loop_
_entity_poly.entity_id
_entity_poly.type
_entity_poly.pdbx_seq_one_letter_code
_entity_poly.pdbx_strand_id
1 'polypeptide(L)'
;MPIWSFKSSRGALSEQDKTDLVKDITRLYTKVDLPAFFVNVQFVEMGPTEMFVGGESRSNFVNLSIVHIARTFKTEFDRLDFPR
;
A
#
# COMPACT_ATOMS: atom_id res chain seq x y z
N MET A 1 2.23 0.50 13.46
CA MET A 1 1.00 0.08 12.79
C MET A 1 0.80 0.87 11.51
N PRO A 2 1.62 0.63 10.47
CA PRO A 2 1.30 1.07 9.12
C PRO A 2 0.10 0.27 8.60
N ILE A 3 -0.85 0.95 7.96
CA ILE A 3 -1.91 0.34 7.17
C ILE A 3 -1.67 0.73 5.71
N TRP A 4 -1.45 -0.25 4.86
CA TRP A 4 -1.33 -0.09 3.41
C TRP A 4 -2.61 -0.62 2.78
N SER A 5 -3.35 0.27 2.11
CA SER A 5 -4.60 -0.07 1.43
C SER A 5 -4.43 0.13 -0.06
N PHE A 6 -4.50 -0.96 -0.81
CA PHE A 6 -4.49 -0.99 -2.26
C PHE A 6 -5.93 -1.08 -2.76
N LYS A 7 -6.42 0.00 -3.39
CA LYS A 7 -7.67 -0.01 -4.14
C LYS A 7 -7.31 -0.18 -5.61
N SER A 8 -7.75 -1.26 -6.23
CA SER A 8 -7.34 -1.62 -7.59
C SER A 8 -8.53 -1.92 -8.48
N SER A 9 -8.43 -1.65 -9.77
CA SER A 9 -9.41 -2.15 -10.73
C SER A 9 -9.33 -3.67 -10.74
N ARG A 10 -10.48 -4.35 -10.85
CA ARG A 10 -10.54 -5.82 -10.89
C ARG A 10 -9.51 -6.42 -11.86
N GLY A 11 -8.73 -7.38 -11.37
CA GLY A 11 -7.69 -8.06 -12.16
C GLY A 11 -6.40 -7.26 -12.41
N ALA A 12 -6.22 -6.07 -11.84
CA ALA A 12 -4.96 -5.31 -12.00
C ALA A 12 -3.77 -5.88 -11.22
N LEU A 13 -4.02 -6.64 -10.15
CA LEU A 13 -2.99 -7.32 -9.37
C LEU A 13 -3.30 -8.81 -9.32
N SER A 14 -2.35 -9.64 -9.74
CA SER A 14 -2.44 -11.09 -9.58
C SER A 14 -2.30 -11.50 -8.11
N GLU A 15 -2.67 -12.74 -7.79
CA GLU A 15 -2.43 -13.29 -6.44
C GLU A 15 -0.94 -13.32 -6.08
N GLN A 16 -0.08 -13.55 -7.06
CA GLN A 16 1.37 -13.54 -6.88
C GLN A 16 1.87 -12.12 -6.57
N ASP A 17 1.42 -11.12 -7.31
CA ASP A 17 1.77 -9.71 -7.05
C ASP A 17 1.37 -9.30 -5.63
N LYS A 18 0.15 -9.65 -5.21
CA LYS A 18 -0.35 -9.37 -3.85
C LYS A 18 0.53 -10.05 -2.80
N THR A 19 0.91 -11.30 -3.01
CA THR A 19 1.74 -12.08 -2.08
C THR A 19 3.15 -11.51 -1.94
N ASP A 20 3.77 -11.10 -3.05
CA ASP A 20 5.12 -10.54 -3.04
C ASP A 20 5.13 -9.13 -2.44
N LEU A 21 4.13 -8.29 -2.76
CA LEU A 21 3.94 -6.98 -2.12
C LEU A 21 3.83 -7.08 -0.60
N VAL A 22 3.03 -8.01 -0.08
CA VAL A 22 2.88 -8.19 1.38
C VAL A 22 4.22 -8.51 2.04
N LYS A 23 5.04 -9.38 1.42
CA LYS A 23 6.37 -9.74 1.93
C LYS A 23 7.31 -8.54 1.94
N ASP A 24 7.36 -7.80 0.84
CA ASP A 24 8.28 -6.67 0.67
C ASP A 24 7.91 -5.49 1.59
N ILE A 25 6.61 -5.16 1.70
CA ILE A 25 6.12 -4.13 2.60
C ILE A 25 6.40 -4.52 4.06
N THR A 26 6.15 -5.77 4.44
CA THR A 26 6.46 -6.23 5.80
C THR A 26 7.96 -6.12 6.09
N ARG A 27 8.79 -6.53 5.13
CA ARG A 27 10.26 -6.44 5.23
C ARG A 27 10.72 -5.00 5.44
N LEU A 28 10.16 -4.05 4.71
CA LEU A 28 10.48 -2.62 4.82
C LEU A 28 10.38 -2.12 6.27
N TYR A 29 9.31 -2.48 6.99
CA TYR A 29 9.13 -2.03 8.38
C TYR A 29 9.94 -2.85 9.39
N THR A 30 10.13 -4.16 9.14
CA THR A 30 10.95 -4.98 10.03
C THR A 30 12.44 -4.60 10.02
N LYS A 31 12.94 -4.01 8.92
CA LYS A 31 14.31 -3.47 8.84
C LYS A 31 14.58 -2.31 9.81
N VAL A 32 13.53 -1.63 10.25
CA VAL A 32 13.60 -0.50 11.21
C VAL A 32 12.98 -0.86 12.57
N ASP A 33 13.10 -2.14 12.93
CA ASP A 33 12.69 -2.73 14.21
C ASP A 33 11.21 -2.57 14.54
N LEU A 34 10.34 -2.46 13.53
CA LEU A 34 8.90 -2.55 13.74
C LEU A 34 8.49 -4.04 13.75
N PRO A 35 7.77 -4.52 14.78
CA PRO A 35 7.26 -5.89 14.79
C PRO A 35 6.38 -6.18 13.58
N ALA A 36 6.57 -7.34 12.94
CA ALA A 36 5.87 -7.68 11.69
C ALA A 36 4.34 -7.63 11.81
N PHE A 37 3.78 -8.04 12.96
CA PHE A 37 2.33 -8.04 13.20
C PHE A 37 1.70 -6.64 13.25
N PHE A 38 2.50 -5.57 13.27
CA PHE A 38 2.01 -4.20 13.12
C PHE A 38 1.76 -3.79 11.67
N VAL A 39 2.27 -4.54 10.70
CA VAL A 39 2.13 -4.22 9.28
C VAL A 39 0.83 -4.80 8.75
N ASN A 40 -0.13 -3.94 8.40
CA ASN A 40 -1.41 -4.34 7.85
C ASN A 40 -1.46 -3.98 6.37
N VAL A 41 -1.70 -4.95 5.50
CA VAL A 41 -1.78 -4.78 4.05
C VAL A 41 -3.13 -5.30 3.57
N GLN A 42 -3.87 -4.45 2.86
CA GLN A 42 -5.24 -4.73 2.42
C GLN A 42 -5.37 -4.51 0.92
N PHE A 43 -6.05 -5.42 0.24
CA PHE A 43 -6.38 -5.30 -1.17
C PHE A 43 -7.89 -5.23 -1.32
N VAL A 44 -8.38 -4.20 -2.01
CA VAL A 44 -9.78 -4.00 -2.33
C VAL A 44 -9.88 -3.86 -3.85
N GLU A 45 -10.57 -4.82 -4.48
CA GLU A 45 -10.85 -4.75 -5.91
C GLU A 45 -12.15 -3.99 -6.15
N MET A 46 -12.09 -3.06 -7.09
CA MET A 46 -13.15 -2.16 -7.48
C MET A 46 -13.57 -2.49 -8.92
N GLY A 47 -14.87 -2.56 -9.14
CA GLY A 47 -15.48 -2.68 -10.45
C GLY A 47 -15.35 -1.40 -11.28
N PRO A 48 -15.73 -1.45 -12.57
CA PRO A 48 -15.58 -0.33 -13.49
C PRO A 48 -16.39 0.92 -13.12
N THR A 49 -17.43 0.79 -12.29
CA THR A 49 -18.29 1.90 -11.86
C THR A 49 -18.00 2.37 -10.43
N GLU A 50 -16.92 1.88 -9.81
CA GLU A 50 -16.62 2.14 -8.39
C GLU A 50 -15.37 3.02 -8.22
N MET A 51 -14.57 3.18 -9.27
CA MET A 51 -13.33 3.94 -9.25
C MET A 51 -13.16 4.75 -10.54
N PHE A 52 -13.03 6.07 -10.37
CA PHE A 52 -12.88 7.02 -11.47
C PHE A 52 -11.64 7.87 -11.25
N VAL A 53 -10.88 8.10 -12.32
CA VAL A 53 -9.67 8.92 -12.32
C VAL A 53 -9.81 9.95 -13.43
N GLY A 54 -9.83 11.23 -13.06
CA GLY A 54 -10.06 12.31 -14.04
C GLY A 54 -11.47 12.29 -14.66
N GLY A 55 -12.47 11.72 -13.98
CA GLY A 55 -13.84 11.61 -14.47
C GLY A 55 -14.12 10.35 -15.30
N GLU A 56 -13.11 9.49 -15.53
CA GLU A 56 -13.26 8.29 -16.35
C GLU A 56 -12.94 7.01 -15.57
N SER A 57 -13.61 5.91 -15.94
CA SER A 57 -13.27 4.58 -15.44
C SER A 57 -11.94 4.12 -16.05
N ARG A 58 -11.12 3.41 -15.26
CA ARG A 58 -9.84 2.88 -15.73
C ARG A 58 -9.69 1.40 -15.40
N SER A 59 -9.22 0.65 -16.40
CA SER A 59 -8.66 -0.69 -16.21
C SER A 59 -7.18 -0.59 -15.87
N ASN A 60 -6.64 -1.65 -15.26
CA ASN A 60 -5.24 -1.77 -14.88
C ASN A 60 -4.73 -0.59 -14.04
N PHE A 61 -5.51 -0.18 -13.05
CA PHE A 61 -5.18 0.95 -12.17
C PHE A 61 -5.14 0.51 -10.70
N VAL A 62 -4.17 1.05 -9.96
CA VAL A 62 -3.99 0.82 -8.53
C VAL A 62 -3.80 2.17 -7.83
N ASN A 63 -4.63 2.43 -6.84
CA ASN A 63 -4.50 3.53 -5.88
C ASN A 63 -3.97 2.97 -4.55
N LEU A 64 -2.92 3.60 -4.03
CA LEU A 64 -2.30 3.22 -2.76
C LEU A 64 -2.54 4.32 -1.73
N SER A 65 -3.06 3.93 -0.56
CA SER A 65 -3.12 4.75 0.64
C SER A 65 -2.29 4.12 1.74
N ILE A 66 -1.49 4.94 2.44
CA ILE A 66 -0.68 4.49 3.57
C ILE A 66 -1.01 5.37 4.78
N VAL A 67 -1.36 4.73 5.89
CA VAL A 67 -1.60 5.40 7.17
C VAL A 67 -0.56 4.96 8.17
N HIS A 68 0.24 5.89 8.69
CA HIS A 68 1.19 5.65 9.78
C HIS A 68 0.60 6.09 11.11
N ILE A 69 0.24 5.12 11.96
CA ILE A 69 -0.38 5.41 13.28
C ILE A 69 0.65 5.35 14.42
N ALA A 70 1.55 4.36 14.41
CA ALA A 70 2.41 4.09 15.57
C ALA A 70 3.72 4.88 15.60
N ARG A 71 4.14 5.43 14.46
CA ARG A 71 5.38 6.22 14.32
C ARG A 71 5.15 7.29 13.26
N THR A 72 5.79 8.44 13.42
CA THR A 72 5.82 9.53 12.45
C THR A 72 7.25 9.77 11.98
N PHE A 73 7.40 10.38 10.81
CA PHE A 73 8.69 10.89 10.38
C PHE A 73 9.11 12.04 11.31
N LYS A 74 10.36 12.01 11.77
CA LYS A 74 10.88 13.06 12.67
C LYS A 74 11.39 14.26 11.88
N THR A 75 11.91 14.02 10.69
CA THR A 75 12.44 15.04 9.79
C THR A 75 11.86 14.88 8.38
N GLU A 76 11.91 15.95 7.58
CA GLU A 76 11.57 15.87 6.16
C GLU A 76 12.54 14.95 5.40
N PHE A 77 13.79 14.83 5.84
CA PHE A 77 14.74 13.89 5.26
C PHE A 77 14.25 12.44 5.45
N ASP A 78 13.84 12.05 6.67
CA ASP A 78 13.30 10.71 6.94
C ASP A 78 12.06 10.40 6.08
N ARG A 79 11.24 11.43 5.84
CA ARG A 79 10.04 11.32 5.00
C ARG A 79 10.39 11.13 3.52
N LEU A 80 11.39 11.85 3.02
CA LEU A 80 11.84 11.76 1.63
C LEU A 80 12.64 10.48 1.36
N ASP A 81 13.33 9.95 2.37
CA ASP A 81 14.10 8.73 2.27
C ASP A 81 13.20 7.48 2.28
N PHE A 82 12.03 7.54 2.94
CA PHE A 82 11.02 6.50 2.82
C PHE A 82 10.50 6.38 1.37
N PRO A 83 10.47 5.18 0.75
CA PRO A 83 10.53 3.83 1.34
C PRO A 83 11.86 3.07 1.11
N ARG A 84 12.99 3.77 0.94
CA ARG A 84 14.28 3.17 0.56
C ARG A 84 14.90 2.31 1.67
#